data_AF-A0A354X818-F1
#
_entry.id   AF-A0A354X818-F1
#
_cell.length_a   1.000
_cell.length_b   1.000
_cell.length_c   1.000
_cell.angle_alpha   90.00
_cell.angle_beta   90.00
_cell.angle_gamma   90.00
#
_symmetry.space_group_name_H-M   'P 1'
#
loop_
_entity.id
_entity.type
_entity.pdbx_description
1 polymer ?
#
loop_
_entity_poly.entity_id
_entity_poly.type
_entity_poly.pdbx_seq_one_letter_code
_entity_poly.pdbx_strand_id
1 'polypeptide(L)'
;MKQLDVKLMHPVEQINMIMGRIYKSGMTTTSGGNISIRDKNGDIWITPSGVDKGSLTTKDIMCVKKDGTIIGLHKPSSEYPFHKAIYETRPELTAIIHAHPPALVAFSIAHVVPDTKIVPQAHSICGDIGFAPYGTPGSVDLGEKIARQFKDKRYKAVIMENHGVVLGGSDMMDAYQRFETLEFCCRTIVNAKRLGEVNYLTDEQVLKYVNHLPANVPHFVDIEYPSDERALRTEMVDIIRRACNQGLMISTYGTVSARWRDNDFLITPHNVARMDIVPGDIVQ
;
A
#
# COMPACT_ATOMS: atom_id res chain seq x y z
N MET A 1 -7.42 -14.93 -5.91
CA MET A 1 -7.22 -13.53 -6.35
C MET A 1 -5.96 -13.52 -7.21
N LYS A 2 -5.92 -12.79 -8.33
CA LYS A 2 -4.68 -12.71 -9.14
C LYS A 2 -3.57 -12.03 -8.32
N GLN A 3 -2.31 -12.41 -8.53
CA GLN A 3 -1.14 -11.73 -7.97
C GLN A 3 -1.00 -10.35 -8.59
N LEU A 4 -0.61 -9.32 -7.82
CA LEU A 4 -0.27 -8.01 -8.40
C LEU A 4 1.04 -8.09 -9.16
N ASP A 5 0.95 -7.91 -10.48
CA ASP A 5 2.11 -7.66 -11.33
C ASP A 5 2.05 -6.22 -11.84
N VAL A 6 2.78 -5.33 -11.16
CA VAL A 6 2.81 -3.90 -11.49
C VAL A 6 3.43 -3.60 -12.86
N LYS A 7 4.16 -4.56 -13.46
CA LYS A 7 4.85 -4.38 -14.74
C LYS A 7 3.99 -4.79 -15.92
N LEU A 8 3.22 -5.87 -15.78
CA LEU A 8 2.46 -6.45 -16.88
C LEU A 8 0.96 -6.18 -16.80
N MET A 9 0.40 -5.97 -15.61
CA MET A 9 -1.04 -5.69 -15.48
C MET A 9 -1.37 -4.29 -15.97
N HIS A 10 -2.48 -4.19 -16.69
CA HIS A 10 -3.01 -2.88 -17.08
C HIS A 10 -3.41 -2.07 -15.83
N PRO A 11 -3.23 -0.74 -15.81
CA PRO A 11 -3.58 0.10 -14.65
C PRO A 11 -4.98 -0.13 -14.07
N VAL A 12 -5.99 -0.35 -14.92
CA VAL A 12 -7.37 -0.65 -14.48
C VAL A 12 -7.47 -1.92 -13.64
N GLU A 13 -6.68 -2.95 -13.94
CA GLU A 13 -6.66 -4.21 -13.19
C GLU A 13 -5.99 -4.01 -11.83
N GLN A 14 -4.87 -3.29 -11.81
CA GLN A 14 -4.14 -2.96 -10.59
C GLN A 14 -5.02 -2.14 -9.62
N ILE A 15 -5.65 -1.07 -10.12
CA ILE A 15 -6.54 -0.19 -9.35
C ILE A 15 -7.72 -0.99 -8.78
N ASN A 16 -8.40 -1.77 -9.62
CA ASN A 16 -9.56 -2.55 -9.19
C ASN A 16 -9.19 -3.57 -8.10
N MET A 17 -8.04 -4.23 -8.26
CA MET A 17 -7.58 -5.20 -7.28
C MET A 17 -7.21 -4.56 -5.94
N ILE A 18 -6.43 -3.47 -5.95
CA ILE A 18 -6.05 -2.79 -4.71
C ILE A 18 -7.25 -2.16 -4.03
N MET A 19 -8.18 -1.53 -4.76
CA MET A 19 -9.41 -1.03 -4.18
C MET A 19 -10.19 -2.16 -3.50
N GLY A 20 -10.28 -3.33 -4.14
CA GLY A 20 -10.88 -4.52 -3.54
C GLY A 20 -10.20 -4.99 -2.25
N ARG A 21 -8.87 -4.89 -2.14
CA ARG A 21 -8.13 -5.18 -0.90
C ARG A 21 -8.46 -4.17 0.20
N ILE A 22 -8.39 -2.88 -0.12
CA ILE A 22 -8.70 -1.78 0.83
C ILE A 22 -10.12 -1.91 1.37
N TYR A 23 -11.09 -2.15 0.48
CA TYR A 23 -12.50 -2.29 0.86
C TYR A 23 -12.74 -3.52 1.75
N LYS A 24 -12.24 -4.70 1.36
CA LYS A 24 -12.42 -5.95 2.13
C LYS A 24 -11.79 -5.88 3.53
N SER A 25 -10.72 -5.12 3.69
CA SER A 25 -10.07 -4.90 4.99
C SER A 25 -10.72 -3.80 5.83
N GLY A 26 -11.86 -3.23 5.39
CA GLY A 26 -12.57 -2.18 6.13
C GLY A 26 -11.80 -0.86 6.22
N MET A 27 -10.87 -0.62 5.30
CA MET A 27 -9.99 0.55 5.27
C MET A 27 -10.55 1.70 4.41
N THR A 28 -11.76 1.54 3.88
CA THR A 28 -12.54 2.59 3.22
C THR A 28 -14.03 2.27 3.30
N THR A 29 -14.88 3.18 2.83
CA THR A 29 -16.34 3.04 2.81
C THR A 29 -16.85 2.80 1.39
N THR A 30 -18.16 2.64 1.22
CA THR A 30 -18.83 2.46 -0.08
C THR A 30 -18.43 3.51 -1.11
N SER A 31 -18.45 4.79 -0.74
CA SER A 31 -18.16 5.90 -1.67
C SER A 31 -16.81 6.58 -1.43
N GLY A 32 -16.17 6.31 -0.28
CA GLY A 32 -14.90 6.89 0.11
C GLY A 32 -13.70 6.31 -0.64
N GLY A 33 -12.56 6.97 -0.49
CA GLY A 33 -11.30 6.59 -1.10
C GLY A 33 -11.25 6.68 -2.62
N ASN A 34 -10.05 6.83 -3.13
CA ASN A 34 -9.77 6.79 -4.56
C ASN A 34 -8.32 6.43 -4.82
N ILE A 35 -8.10 5.79 -5.96
CA ILE A 35 -6.79 5.30 -6.35
C ILE A 35 -6.55 5.74 -7.79
N SER A 36 -5.34 6.18 -8.09
CA SER A 36 -4.93 6.45 -9.46
C SER A 36 -3.56 5.89 -9.80
N ILE A 37 -3.35 5.69 -11.10
CA ILE A 37 -2.05 5.40 -11.72
C ILE A 37 -1.85 6.39 -12.87
N ARG A 38 -0.66 6.97 -12.97
CA ARG A 38 -0.25 7.78 -14.12
C ARG A 38 0.66 6.98 -15.04
N ASP A 39 0.25 6.83 -16.29
CA ASP A 39 1.04 6.20 -17.34
C ASP A 39 2.17 7.09 -17.85
N LYS A 40 3.15 6.48 -18.51
CA LYS A 40 4.32 7.20 -19.09
C LYS A 40 3.92 8.25 -20.14
N ASN A 41 2.80 8.04 -20.84
CA ASN A 41 2.28 8.99 -21.83
C ASN A 41 1.59 10.21 -21.18
N GLY A 42 1.41 10.21 -19.85
CA GLY A 42 0.76 11.27 -19.07
C GLY A 42 -0.73 11.04 -18.81
N ASP A 43 -1.32 9.94 -19.31
CA ASP A 43 -2.70 9.58 -18.99
C ASP A 43 -2.80 9.15 -17.52
N ILE A 44 -3.92 9.50 -16.87
CA ILE A 44 -4.19 9.14 -15.47
C ILE A 44 -5.43 8.25 -15.42
N TRP A 45 -5.23 7.02 -14.99
CA TRP A 45 -6.30 6.09 -14.66
C TRP A 45 -6.72 6.32 -13.21
N ILE A 46 -8.02 6.50 -12.94
CA ILE A 46 -8.52 6.81 -11.60
C ILE A 46 -9.87 6.16 -11.34
N THR A 47 -10.10 5.78 -10.09
CA THR A 47 -11.43 5.31 -9.64
C THR A 47 -12.51 6.37 -9.86
N PRO A 48 -13.74 5.96 -10.22
CA PRO A 48 -14.85 6.88 -10.45
C PRO A 48 -15.43 7.46 -9.15
N SER A 49 -16.10 8.59 -9.27
CA SER A 49 -16.92 9.19 -8.22
C SER A 49 -18.27 8.49 -8.10
N GLY A 50 -18.79 8.37 -6.87
CA GLY A 50 -20.16 7.89 -6.62
C GLY A 50 -20.44 6.41 -6.88
N VAL A 51 -19.43 5.62 -7.27
CA VAL A 51 -19.55 4.16 -7.44
C VAL A 51 -19.11 3.46 -6.16
N ASP A 52 -19.90 2.45 -5.76
CA ASP A 52 -19.60 1.56 -4.64
C ASP A 52 -18.28 0.80 -4.86
N LYS A 53 -17.33 1.00 -3.96
CA LYS A 53 -16.01 0.34 -4.02
C LYS A 53 -16.07 -1.17 -3.83
N GLY A 54 -17.12 -1.69 -3.20
CA GLY A 54 -17.33 -3.14 -3.03
C GLY A 54 -17.77 -3.86 -4.29
N SER A 55 -18.46 -3.17 -5.20
CA SER A 55 -18.95 -3.69 -6.49
C SER A 55 -18.20 -3.14 -7.71
N LEU A 56 -17.16 -2.33 -7.48
CA LEU A 56 -16.30 -1.77 -8.52
C LEU A 56 -15.72 -2.87 -9.42
N THR A 57 -15.74 -2.62 -10.73
CA THR A 57 -15.10 -3.48 -11.73
C THR A 57 -14.08 -2.71 -12.55
N THR A 58 -13.28 -3.43 -13.34
CA THR A 58 -12.29 -2.81 -14.25
C THR A 58 -12.93 -1.90 -15.31
N LYS A 59 -14.22 -2.09 -15.64
CA LYS A 59 -14.96 -1.27 -16.62
C LYS A 59 -15.34 0.10 -16.07
N ASP A 60 -15.35 0.25 -14.75
CA ASP A 60 -15.74 1.48 -14.07
C ASP A 60 -14.58 2.47 -13.91
N ILE A 61 -13.34 2.02 -14.13
CA ILE A 61 -12.15 2.87 -14.00
C ILE A 61 -12.13 3.91 -15.13
N MET A 62 -11.91 5.16 -14.74
CA MET A 62 -11.87 6.31 -15.64
C MET A 62 -10.44 6.54 -16.12
N CYS A 63 -10.28 6.99 -17.36
CA CYS A 63 -9.02 7.49 -17.89
C CYS A 63 -9.16 8.98 -18.17
N VAL A 64 -8.34 9.81 -17.53
CA VAL A 64 -8.17 11.22 -17.89
C VAL A 64 -6.91 11.32 -18.73
N LYS A 65 -7.06 11.63 -20.01
CA LYS A 65 -5.95 11.82 -20.95
C LYS A 65 -5.11 13.03 -20.56
N LYS A 66 -3.85 13.05 -21.02
CA LYS A 66 -2.95 14.19 -20.80
C LYS A 66 -3.52 15.54 -21.25
N ASP A 67 -4.33 15.56 -22.30
CA ASP A 67 -5.01 16.75 -22.83
C ASP A 67 -6.28 17.15 -22.05
N GLY A 68 -6.67 16.37 -21.05
CA GLY A 68 -7.87 16.57 -20.25
C GLY A 68 -9.10 15.80 -20.73
N THR A 69 -9.02 15.09 -21.86
CA THR A 69 -10.14 14.26 -22.36
C THR A 69 -10.45 13.14 -21.36
N ILE A 70 -11.73 12.97 -21.02
CA ILE A 70 -12.17 11.94 -20.06
C ILE A 70 -12.78 10.77 -20.84
N ILE A 71 -12.31 9.56 -20.55
CA ILE A 71 -12.80 8.29 -21.14
C ILE A 71 -13.26 7.37 -20.02
N GLY A 72 -14.49 6.87 -20.11
CA GLY A 72 -15.06 5.88 -19.20
C GLY A 72 -16.57 6.06 -19.01
N LEU A 73 -17.18 5.22 -18.17
CA LEU A 73 -18.63 5.17 -18.00
C LEU A 73 -19.18 6.21 -16.99
N HIS A 74 -18.31 6.77 -16.16
CA HIS A 74 -18.68 7.57 -14.99
C HIS A 74 -18.02 8.96 -15.02
N LYS A 75 -18.06 9.67 -13.89
CA LYS A 75 -17.19 10.83 -13.65
C LYS A 75 -15.94 10.36 -12.91
N PRO A 76 -14.74 10.92 -13.19
CA PRO A 76 -13.57 10.73 -12.35
C PRO A 76 -13.86 11.10 -10.89
N SER A 77 -13.07 10.58 -9.95
CA SER A 77 -13.18 10.98 -8.54
C SER A 77 -13.24 12.51 -8.40
N SER A 78 -14.08 13.01 -7.49
CA SER A 78 -14.11 14.44 -7.11
C SER A 78 -12.75 14.93 -6.62
N GLU A 79 -11.89 14.01 -6.22
CA GLU A 79 -10.56 14.27 -5.66
C GLU A 79 -9.42 14.15 -6.67
N TYR A 80 -9.75 13.87 -7.94
CA TYR A 80 -8.81 13.95 -9.05
C TYR A 80 -7.90 15.20 -9.04
N PRO A 81 -8.37 16.42 -8.66
CA PRO A 81 -7.51 17.59 -8.61
C PRO A 81 -6.24 17.41 -7.78
N PHE A 82 -6.31 16.78 -6.60
CA PHE A 82 -5.10 16.58 -5.80
C PHE A 82 -4.21 15.47 -6.36
N HIS A 83 -4.78 14.42 -6.98
CA HIS A 83 -3.97 13.39 -7.63
C HIS A 83 -3.11 14.01 -8.73
N LYS A 84 -3.73 14.85 -9.58
CA LYS A 84 -3.04 15.59 -10.63
C LYS A 84 -1.96 16.50 -10.04
N ALA A 85 -2.29 17.29 -9.01
CA ALA A 85 -1.33 18.21 -8.37
C ALA A 85 -0.13 17.49 -7.74
N ILE A 86 -0.33 16.31 -7.14
CA ILE A 86 0.76 15.48 -6.61
C ILE A 86 1.64 14.97 -7.75
N TYR A 87 1.06 14.44 -8.83
CA TYR A 87 1.82 13.96 -9.98
C TYR A 87 2.64 15.05 -10.68
N GLU A 88 2.12 16.27 -10.74
CA GLU A 88 2.83 17.45 -11.26
C GLU A 88 3.98 17.88 -10.33
N THR A 89 3.75 17.83 -9.02
CA THR A 89 4.75 18.19 -8.00
C THR A 89 5.86 17.15 -7.88
N ARG A 90 5.52 15.87 -8.05
CA ARG A 90 6.41 14.72 -7.86
C ARG A 90 6.34 13.79 -9.08
N PRO A 91 7.02 14.14 -10.19
CA PRO A 91 6.96 13.37 -11.43
C PRO A 91 7.48 11.93 -11.33
N GLU A 92 8.22 11.57 -10.29
CA GLU A 92 8.68 10.20 -10.06
C GLU A 92 7.59 9.28 -9.46
N LEU A 93 6.51 9.85 -8.92
CA LEU A 93 5.39 9.08 -8.41
C LEU A 93 4.49 8.66 -9.57
N THR A 94 4.07 7.40 -9.58
CA THR A 94 3.21 6.84 -10.63
C THR A 94 1.92 6.25 -10.11
N ALA A 95 1.80 6.05 -8.80
CA ALA A 95 0.56 5.61 -8.17
C ALA A 95 0.24 6.48 -6.95
N ILE A 96 -1.05 6.75 -6.74
CA ILE A 96 -1.56 7.46 -5.57
C ILE A 96 -2.72 6.68 -4.98
N ILE A 97 -2.70 6.48 -3.67
CA ILE A 97 -3.78 5.88 -2.89
C ILE A 97 -4.28 6.92 -1.90
N HIS A 98 -5.57 7.22 -1.94
CA HIS A 98 -6.29 7.92 -0.90
C HIS A 98 -7.39 7.03 -0.33
N ALA A 99 -7.49 6.97 0.99
CA ALA A 99 -8.56 6.26 1.68
C ALA A 99 -8.77 6.81 3.10
N HIS A 100 -9.72 6.19 3.80
CA HIS A 100 -10.19 6.60 5.12
C HIS A 100 -10.06 5.46 6.16
N PRO A 101 -8.86 4.86 6.34
CA PRO A 101 -8.75 3.75 7.29
C PRO A 101 -8.89 4.25 8.73
N PRO A 102 -9.57 3.50 9.62
CA PRO A 102 -10.04 4.03 10.90
C PRO A 102 -8.94 4.61 11.80
N ALA A 103 -7.79 3.95 11.93
CA ALA A 103 -6.75 4.46 12.82
C ALA A 103 -6.11 5.73 12.26
N LEU A 104 -5.79 5.80 10.97
CA LEU A 104 -5.27 7.04 10.37
C LEU A 104 -6.28 8.18 10.42
N VAL A 105 -7.57 7.91 10.24
CA VAL A 105 -8.61 8.93 10.43
C VAL A 105 -8.59 9.44 11.88
N ALA A 106 -8.41 8.56 12.87
CA ALA A 106 -8.27 8.98 14.27
C ALA A 106 -7.05 9.90 14.49
N PHE A 107 -5.88 9.60 13.91
CA PHE A 107 -4.71 10.50 13.94
C PHE A 107 -4.99 11.84 13.26
N SER A 108 -5.73 11.83 12.14
CA SER A 108 -6.12 13.05 11.43
C SER A 108 -7.02 13.97 12.25
N ILE A 109 -7.97 13.40 13.02
CA ILE A 109 -8.88 14.13 13.90
C ILE A 109 -8.17 14.62 15.16
N ALA A 110 -7.18 13.85 15.64
CA ALA A 110 -6.39 14.21 16.82
C ALA A 110 -5.26 15.22 16.52
N HIS A 111 -5.03 15.55 15.24
CA HIS A 111 -3.93 16.42 14.79
C HIS A 111 -2.56 15.90 15.24
N VAL A 112 -2.38 14.58 15.15
CA VAL A 112 -1.13 13.90 15.51
C VAL A 112 -0.50 13.27 14.28
N VAL A 113 0.79 13.51 14.07
CA VAL A 113 1.59 12.76 13.09
C VAL A 113 2.10 11.48 13.77
N PRO A 114 1.81 10.28 13.23
CA PRO A 114 2.26 9.03 13.83
C PRO A 114 3.77 8.86 13.66
N ASP A 115 4.46 8.45 14.73
CA ASP A 115 5.84 7.97 14.64
C ASP A 115 5.81 6.46 14.32
N THR A 116 6.38 6.09 13.17
CA THR A 116 6.38 4.73 12.64
C THR A 116 7.53 3.86 13.15
N LYS A 117 8.39 4.39 14.03
CA LYS A 117 9.50 3.66 14.66
C LYS A 117 9.03 2.75 15.80
N ILE A 118 7.92 2.05 15.63
CA ILE A 118 7.37 1.12 16.63
C ILE A 118 7.79 -0.34 16.39
N VAL A 119 8.17 -0.66 15.14
CA VAL A 119 8.72 -1.96 14.73
C VAL A 119 9.81 -1.74 13.69
N PRO A 120 10.85 -2.60 13.63
CA PRO A 120 12.11 -2.25 12.94
C PRO A 120 11.98 -1.86 11.46
N GLN A 121 11.06 -2.49 10.72
CA GLN A 121 10.90 -2.27 9.28
C GLN A 121 9.85 -1.22 8.90
N ALA A 122 8.98 -0.81 9.83
CA ALA A 122 7.85 0.07 9.51
C ALA A 122 8.30 1.46 9.05
N HIS A 123 9.28 2.05 9.73
CA HIS A 123 9.75 3.38 9.39
C HIS A 123 10.35 3.45 7.98
N SER A 124 11.11 2.43 7.56
CA SER A 124 11.68 2.36 6.20
C SER A 124 10.61 2.23 5.10
N ILE A 125 9.50 1.54 5.38
CA ILE A 125 8.38 1.39 4.44
C ILE A 125 7.53 2.68 4.38
N CYS A 126 7.16 3.21 5.55
CA CYS A 126 6.32 4.38 5.71
C CYS A 126 7.00 5.67 5.23
N GLY A 127 8.30 5.81 5.52
CA GLY A 127 9.00 7.08 5.41
C GLY A 127 8.44 8.14 6.36
N ASP A 128 8.83 9.40 6.12
CA ASP A 128 8.30 10.53 6.86
C ASP A 128 6.87 10.87 6.41
N ILE A 129 6.08 11.40 7.33
CA ILE A 129 4.64 11.62 7.15
C ILE A 129 4.37 13.12 7.27
N GLY A 130 3.82 13.69 6.20
CA GLY A 130 3.34 15.07 6.21
C GLY A 130 1.94 15.18 6.83
N PHE A 131 1.55 16.41 7.13
CA PHE A 131 0.21 16.73 7.60
C PHE A 131 -0.32 17.95 6.83
N ALA A 132 -1.44 17.79 6.14
CA ALA A 132 -2.12 18.85 5.42
C ALA A 132 -3.24 19.42 6.29
N PRO A 133 -3.27 20.76 6.52
CA PRO A 133 -4.39 21.42 7.18
C PRO A 133 -5.71 21.20 6.43
N TYR A 134 -6.82 21.41 7.11
CA TYR A 134 -8.15 21.20 6.56
C TYR A 134 -8.36 21.98 5.25
N GLY A 135 -8.96 21.31 4.28
CA GLY A 135 -9.47 21.88 3.05
C GLY A 135 -10.68 21.07 2.61
N THR A 136 -11.60 21.70 1.88
CA THR A 136 -12.84 21.01 1.48
C THR A 136 -12.51 19.85 0.53
N PRO A 137 -13.00 18.62 0.76
CA PRO A 137 -12.79 17.49 -0.16
C PRO A 137 -13.16 17.84 -1.61
N GLY A 138 -12.29 17.46 -2.54
CA GLY A 138 -12.44 17.78 -3.98
C GLY A 138 -12.18 19.25 -4.37
N SER A 139 -11.85 20.13 -3.44
CA SER A 139 -11.49 21.53 -3.75
C SER A 139 -10.05 21.68 -4.24
N VAL A 140 -9.80 22.74 -5.00
CA VAL A 140 -8.45 23.14 -5.43
C VAL A 140 -7.57 23.47 -4.23
N ASP A 141 -8.11 24.16 -3.22
CA ASP A 141 -7.40 24.52 -1.98
C ASP A 141 -6.84 23.30 -1.25
N LEU A 142 -7.63 22.23 -1.09
CA LEU A 142 -7.15 20.98 -0.50
C LEU A 142 -6.01 20.38 -1.34
N GLY A 143 -6.15 20.38 -2.67
CA GLY A 143 -5.11 19.89 -3.57
C GLY A 143 -3.80 20.65 -3.45
N GLU A 144 -3.84 21.98 -3.35
CA GLU A 144 -2.65 22.82 -3.16
C GLU A 144 -1.97 22.58 -1.81
N LYS A 145 -2.75 22.43 -0.73
CA LYS A 145 -2.23 22.12 0.61
C LYS A 145 -1.52 20.78 0.66
N ILE A 146 -2.11 19.75 0.04
CA ILE A 146 -1.50 18.43 -0.08
C ILE A 146 -0.24 18.48 -0.93
N ALA A 147 -0.32 19.06 -2.14
CA ALA A 147 0.82 19.16 -3.05
C ALA A 147 2.00 19.91 -2.40
N ARG A 148 1.73 20.93 -1.58
CA ARG A 148 2.75 21.65 -0.81
C ARG A 148 3.51 20.73 0.15
N GLN A 149 2.84 19.79 0.82
CA GLN A 149 3.51 18.79 1.66
C GLN A 149 4.41 17.89 0.81
N PHE A 150 3.91 17.39 -0.32
CA PHE A 150 4.68 16.52 -1.22
C PHE A 150 5.91 17.19 -1.87
N LYS A 151 6.06 18.52 -1.82
CA LYS A 151 7.31 19.21 -2.24
C LYS A 151 8.51 18.75 -1.41
N ASP A 152 8.32 18.43 -0.13
CA ASP A 152 9.37 17.78 0.66
C ASP A 152 9.49 16.32 0.21
N LYS A 153 10.65 15.96 -0.35
CA LYS A 153 10.87 14.62 -0.90
C LYS A 153 10.81 13.50 0.13
N ARG A 154 10.97 13.84 1.41
CA ARG A 154 10.87 12.90 2.53
C ARG A 154 9.46 12.39 2.74
N TYR A 155 8.45 13.23 2.46
CA TYR A 155 7.05 12.84 2.62
C TYR A 155 6.58 11.97 1.47
N LYS A 156 6.15 10.75 1.83
CA LYS A 156 5.53 9.78 0.91
C LYS A 156 4.07 9.48 1.26
N ALA A 157 3.64 9.95 2.43
CA ALA A 157 2.27 9.92 2.91
C ALA A 157 1.96 11.28 3.55
N VAL A 158 0.72 11.73 3.39
CA VAL A 158 0.22 12.96 3.99
C VAL A 158 -1.11 12.65 4.64
N ILE A 159 -1.21 12.89 5.95
CA ILE A 159 -2.47 12.88 6.68
C ILE A 159 -3.20 14.19 6.40
N MET A 160 -4.51 14.12 6.18
CA MET A 160 -5.37 15.27 5.92
C MET A 160 -6.29 15.48 7.12
N GLU A 161 -6.19 16.65 7.74
CA GLU A 161 -6.99 17.07 8.91
C GLU A 161 -8.48 16.72 8.74
N ASN A 162 -9.05 16.02 9.74
CA ASN A 162 -10.46 15.58 9.78
C ASN A 162 -10.95 14.83 8.54
N HIS A 163 -10.06 14.13 7.82
CA HIS A 163 -10.42 13.52 6.56
C HIS A 163 -9.87 12.10 6.41
N GLY A 164 -8.56 11.94 6.17
CA GLY A 164 -7.98 10.65 5.84
C GLY A 164 -6.50 10.75 5.48
N VAL A 165 -6.03 9.88 4.60
CA VAL A 165 -4.62 9.85 4.18
C VAL A 165 -4.50 9.82 2.67
N VAL A 166 -3.44 10.40 2.14
CA VAL A 166 -3.03 10.25 0.74
C VAL A 166 -1.56 9.80 0.70
N LEU A 167 -1.25 8.82 -0.13
CA LEU A 167 0.07 8.23 -0.26
C LEU A 167 0.47 8.19 -1.73
N GLY A 168 1.74 8.47 -2.00
CA GLY A 168 2.30 8.42 -3.34
C GLY A 168 3.40 7.37 -3.44
N GLY A 169 3.34 6.48 -4.42
CA GLY A 169 4.34 5.44 -4.65
C GLY A 169 5.01 5.54 -6.02
N SER A 170 6.20 4.93 -6.13
CA SER A 170 6.86 4.72 -7.43
C SER A 170 6.10 3.79 -8.34
N ASP A 171 5.26 2.92 -7.76
CA ASP A 171 4.27 2.07 -8.40
C ASP A 171 3.14 1.76 -7.39
N MET A 172 2.12 1.00 -7.84
CA MET A 172 0.96 0.65 -7.03
C MET A 172 1.32 -0.18 -5.79
N MET A 173 2.34 -1.04 -5.90
CA MET A 173 2.75 -1.92 -4.81
C MET A 173 3.45 -1.13 -3.70
N ASP A 174 4.37 -0.23 -4.07
CA ASP A 174 5.03 0.69 -3.13
C ASP A 174 4.00 1.57 -2.38
N ALA A 175 3.00 2.11 -3.10
CA ALA A 175 1.93 2.89 -2.47
C ALA A 175 1.08 2.04 -1.50
N TYR A 176 0.70 0.83 -1.90
CA TYR A 176 -0.16 -0.04 -1.09
C TYR A 176 0.57 -0.61 0.15
N GLN A 177 1.82 -1.05 0.00
CA GLN A 177 2.63 -1.55 1.11
C GLN A 177 2.75 -0.49 2.21
N ARG A 178 2.96 0.77 1.79
CA ARG A 178 2.99 1.91 2.69
C ARG A 178 1.66 2.14 3.39
N PHE A 179 0.57 2.13 2.63
CA PHE A 179 -0.78 2.35 3.13
C PHE A 179 -1.14 1.36 4.24
N GLU A 180 -0.95 0.07 3.98
CA GLU A 180 -1.28 -1.00 4.92
C GLU A 180 -0.38 -1.00 6.15
N THR A 181 0.93 -0.77 5.97
CA THR A 181 1.90 -0.69 7.07
C THR A 181 1.61 0.51 7.97
N LEU A 182 1.20 1.64 7.38
CA LEU A 182 0.90 2.85 8.14
C LEU A 182 -0.36 2.70 8.99
N GLU A 183 -1.43 2.13 8.44
CA GLU A 183 -2.65 1.81 9.23
C GLU A 183 -2.33 0.83 10.36
N PHE A 184 -1.49 -0.19 10.11
CA PHE A 184 -1.01 -1.08 11.16
C PHE A 184 -0.28 -0.33 12.28
N CYS A 185 0.59 0.61 11.93
CA CYS A 185 1.32 1.41 12.91
C CYS A 185 0.35 2.24 13.75
N CYS A 186 -0.54 3.00 13.11
CA CYS A 186 -1.52 3.82 13.79
C CYS A 186 -2.41 3.00 14.73
N ARG A 187 -2.94 1.87 14.26
CA ARG A 187 -3.78 0.98 15.08
C ARG A 187 -3.01 0.43 16.28
N THR A 188 -1.75 0.06 16.08
CA THR A 188 -0.88 -0.45 17.15
C THR A 188 -0.57 0.63 18.18
N ILE A 189 -0.25 1.85 17.75
CA ILE A 189 0.02 3.00 18.64
C ILE A 189 -1.23 3.34 19.47
N VAL A 190 -2.42 3.39 18.85
CA VAL A 190 -3.68 3.63 19.57
C VAL A 190 -3.91 2.57 20.65
N ASN A 191 -3.66 1.30 20.34
CA ASN A 191 -3.80 0.22 21.31
C ASN A 191 -2.72 0.28 22.42
N ALA A 192 -1.46 0.56 22.06
CA ALA A 192 -0.37 0.68 23.01
C ALA A 192 -0.62 1.83 24.02
N LYS A 193 -1.12 2.98 23.55
CA LYS A 193 -1.49 4.13 24.39
C LYS A 193 -2.57 3.82 25.44
N ARG A 194 -3.39 2.79 25.21
CA ARG A 194 -4.40 2.33 26.20
C ARG A 194 -3.77 1.51 27.32
N LEU A 195 -2.56 1.00 27.11
CA LEU A 195 -1.80 0.22 28.09
C LEU A 195 -0.77 1.10 28.85
N GLY A 196 -0.25 2.14 28.20
CA GLY A 196 0.70 3.09 28.78
C GLY A 196 1.41 3.94 27.73
N GLU A 197 2.51 4.59 28.11
CA GLU A 197 3.33 5.35 27.16
C GLU A 197 3.99 4.45 26.11
N VAL A 198 4.10 4.95 24.88
CA VAL A 198 4.68 4.21 23.75
C VAL A 198 6.20 4.40 23.74
N ASN A 199 6.93 3.28 23.79
CA ASN A 199 8.38 3.27 23.64
C ASN A 199 8.74 3.09 22.16
N TYR A 200 9.28 4.12 21.54
CA TYR A 200 9.73 4.09 20.14
C TYR A 200 11.18 3.62 20.03
N LEU A 201 11.50 3.02 18.89
CA LEU A 201 12.86 2.70 18.51
C LEU A 201 13.64 3.97 18.19
N THR A 202 14.92 3.99 18.55
CA THR A 202 15.84 5.06 18.14
C THR A 202 16.23 4.91 16.68
N ASP A 203 16.71 6.00 16.06
CA ASP A 203 17.23 5.96 14.69
C ASP A 203 18.37 4.96 14.54
N GLU A 204 19.21 4.82 15.56
CA GLU A 204 20.30 3.83 15.58
C GLU A 204 19.76 2.40 15.56
N GLN A 205 18.69 2.10 16.31
CA GLN A 205 18.07 0.77 16.32
C GLN A 205 17.44 0.43 14.97
N VAL A 206 16.75 1.39 14.35
CA VAL A 206 16.18 1.22 13.00
C VAL A 206 17.29 1.00 11.98
N LEU A 207 18.35 1.83 12.02
CA LEU A 207 19.48 1.71 11.09
C LEU A 207 20.23 0.38 11.26
N LYS A 208 20.43 -0.07 12.51
CA LYS A 208 21.05 -1.36 12.82
C LYS A 208 20.27 -2.51 12.22
N TYR A 209 18.93 -2.46 12.26
CA TYR A 209 18.09 -3.47 11.63
C TYR A 209 18.29 -3.48 10.11
N VAL A 210 18.21 -2.32 9.46
CA VAL A 210 18.38 -2.20 8.00
C VAL A 210 19.76 -2.71 7.56
N ASN A 211 20.82 -2.36 8.29
CA ASN A 211 22.19 -2.79 7.99
C ASN A 211 22.45 -4.28 8.26
N HIS A 212 21.60 -4.92 9.07
CA HIS A 212 21.69 -6.36 9.33
C HIS A 212 21.06 -7.20 8.21
N LEU A 213 20.23 -6.59 7.36
CA LEU A 213 19.60 -7.30 6.24
C LEU A 213 20.66 -7.74 5.22
N PRO A 214 20.61 -8.99 4.74
CA PRO A 214 21.56 -9.48 3.75
C PRO A 214 21.39 -8.73 2.42
N ALA A 215 22.47 -8.08 1.96
CA ALA A 215 22.47 -7.27 0.73
C ALA A 215 22.59 -8.11 -0.56
N ASN A 216 23.09 -9.35 -0.46
CA ASN A 216 23.32 -10.27 -1.58
C ASN A 216 22.86 -11.68 -1.18
N VAL A 217 21.56 -11.96 -1.38
CA VAL A 217 21.06 -13.33 -1.29
C VAL A 217 21.22 -13.97 -2.67
N PRO A 218 21.94 -15.10 -2.82
CA PRO A 218 22.09 -15.78 -4.11
C PRO A 218 20.71 -16.13 -4.67
N HIS A 219 20.37 -15.62 -5.85
CA HIS A 219 19.26 -16.14 -6.62
C HIS A 219 19.73 -17.36 -7.38
N PHE A 220 19.25 -18.53 -6.99
CA PHE A 220 19.43 -19.74 -7.78
C PHE A 220 18.54 -19.64 -9.02
N VAL A 221 19.18 -19.61 -10.19
CA VAL A 221 18.51 -19.69 -11.49
C VAL A 221 18.50 -21.17 -11.90
N ASP A 222 17.39 -21.64 -12.46
CA ASP A 222 17.18 -23.02 -12.93
C ASP A 222 17.10 -24.09 -11.81
N ILE A 223 16.18 -23.91 -10.87
CA ILE A 223 15.82 -24.95 -9.89
C ILE A 223 14.65 -25.77 -10.42
N GLU A 224 14.84 -27.08 -10.56
CA GLU A 224 13.73 -28.02 -10.70
C GLU A 224 13.19 -28.42 -9.32
N TYR A 225 11.92 -28.11 -9.06
CA TYR A 225 11.24 -28.51 -7.83
C TYR A 225 10.58 -29.88 -8.01
N PRO A 226 10.90 -30.92 -7.21
CA PRO A 226 10.19 -32.20 -7.23
C PRO A 226 8.69 -32.05 -6.93
N SER A 227 7.88 -33.04 -7.34
CA SER A 227 6.41 -32.94 -7.26
C SER A 227 5.86 -32.74 -5.85
N ASP A 228 6.48 -33.36 -4.85
CA ASP A 228 6.13 -33.24 -3.44
C ASP A 228 6.51 -31.85 -2.88
N GLU A 229 7.66 -31.30 -3.27
CA GLU A 229 8.01 -29.92 -2.94
C GLU A 229 7.01 -28.93 -3.54
N ARG A 230 6.64 -29.11 -4.81
CA ARG A 230 5.64 -28.27 -5.49
C ARG A 230 4.29 -28.31 -4.78
N ALA A 231 3.85 -29.49 -4.33
CA ALA A 231 2.63 -29.65 -3.56
C ALA A 231 2.68 -28.86 -2.24
N LEU A 232 3.80 -28.96 -1.51
CA LEU A 232 4.01 -28.24 -0.25
C LEU A 232 4.06 -26.71 -0.46
N ARG A 233 4.72 -26.24 -1.52
CA ARG A 233 4.74 -24.81 -1.90
C ARG A 233 3.33 -24.29 -2.18
N THR A 234 2.48 -25.06 -2.87
CA THR A 234 1.08 -24.69 -3.10
C THR A 234 0.30 -24.60 -1.79
N GLU A 235 0.43 -25.59 -0.90
CA GLU A 235 -0.23 -25.57 0.41
C GLU A 235 0.20 -24.36 1.25
N MET A 236 1.50 -24.07 1.30
CA MET A 236 2.02 -22.89 1.98
C MET A 236 1.41 -21.60 1.45
N VAL A 237 1.32 -21.43 0.13
CA VAL A 237 0.71 -20.26 -0.51
C VAL A 237 -0.76 -20.11 -0.10
N ASP A 238 -1.51 -21.20 -0.02
CA ASP A 238 -2.91 -21.16 0.38
C ASP A 238 -3.08 -20.80 1.86
N ILE A 239 -2.19 -21.29 2.75
CA ILE A 239 -2.13 -20.89 4.16
C ILE A 239 -1.81 -19.40 4.29
N ILE A 240 -0.79 -18.92 3.57
CA ILE A 240 -0.39 -17.51 3.59
C ILE A 240 -1.57 -16.61 3.17
N ARG A 241 -2.24 -16.94 2.07
CA ARG A 241 -3.40 -16.17 1.58
C ARG A 241 -4.55 -16.18 2.58
N ARG A 242 -4.85 -17.33 3.18
CA ARG A 242 -5.85 -17.43 4.26
C ARG A 242 -5.49 -16.56 5.46
N ALA A 243 -4.23 -16.60 5.89
CA ALA A 243 -3.74 -15.79 7.01
C ALA A 243 -3.89 -14.30 6.71
N CYS A 244 -3.53 -13.86 5.51
CA CYS A 244 -3.72 -12.48 5.09
C CYS A 244 -5.20 -12.06 5.03
N ASN A 245 -6.08 -12.91 4.47
CA ASN A 245 -7.51 -12.63 4.43
C ASN A 245 -8.14 -12.50 5.83
N GLN A 246 -7.54 -13.13 6.84
CA GLN A 246 -7.94 -13.03 8.24
C GLN A 246 -7.22 -11.91 9.00
N GLY A 247 -6.36 -11.13 8.33
CA GLY A 247 -5.57 -10.06 8.94
C GLY A 247 -4.45 -10.55 9.88
N LEU A 248 -4.10 -11.84 9.82
CA LEU A 248 -3.01 -12.43 10.61
C LEU A 248 -1.63 -12.11 10.02
N MET A 249 -1.57 -11.81 8.73
CA MET A 249 -0.38 -11.38 8.01
C MET A 249 -0.72 -10.20 7.10
N ILE A 250 0.18 -9.22 7.01
CA ILE A 250 -0.01 -8.01 6.21
C ILE A 250 1.31 -7.65 5.54
N SER A 251 1.27 -6.97 4.40
CA SER A 251 2.45 -6.43 3.74
C SER A 251 3.52 -7.52 3.60
N THR A 252 4.71 -7.32 4.16
CA THR A 252 5.80 -8.30 4.24
C THR A 252 5.94 -8.95 5.64
N TYR A 253 4.98 -8.73 6.54
CA TYR A 253 4.99 -9.24 7.92
C TYR A 253 4.38 -10.63 8.03
N GLY A 254 4.94 -11.43 8.94
CA GLY A 254 4.58 -12.82 9.15
C GLY A 254 5.40 -13.76 8.28
N THR A 255 5.56 -15.00 8.76
CA THR A 255 6.30 -16.06 8.09
C THR A 255 5.51 -17.36 8.14
N VAL A 256 5.62 -18.14 7.07
CA VAL A 256 5.18 -19.54 7.02
C VAL A 256 6.39 -20.35 6.62
N SER A 257 6.66 -21.42 7.36
CA SER A 257 7.66 -22.41 6.99
C SER A 257 7.10 -23.81 7.17
N ALA A 258 7.61 -24.73 6.37
CA ALA A 258 7.25 -26.13 6.44
C ALA A 258 8.49 -26.98 6.21
N ARG A 259 8.71 -27.99 7.05
CA ARG A 259 9.73 -29.00 6.82
C ARG A 259 9.30 -29.83 5.61
N TRP A 260 10.23 -30.06 4.67
CA TRP A 260 9.95 -30.86 3.49
C TRP A 260 10.56 -32.26 3.60
N ARG A 261 11.89 -32.38 3.73
CA ARG A 261 12.62 -33.65 3.87
C ARG A 261 13.79 -33.48 4.83
N ASP A 262 14.02 -34.44 5.72
CA ASP A 262 15.12 -34.41 6.69
C ASP A 262 15.28 -33.02 7.36
N ASN A 263 16.38 -32.32 7.05
CA ASN A 263 16.69 -30.98 7.55
C ASN A 263 16.34 -29.85 6.58
N ASP A 264 15.82 -30.16 5.39
CA ASP A 264 15.33 -29.19 4.43
C ASP A 264 13.96 -28.66 4.85
N PHE A 265 13.79 -27.34 4.75
CA PHE A 265 12.52 -26.68 4.97
C PHE A 265 12.32 -25.61 3.92
N LEU A 266 11.05 -25.31 3.66
CA LEU A 266 10.63 -24.22 2.83
C LEU A 266 10.19 -23.07 3.73
N ILE A 267 10.42 -21.83 3.30
CA ILE A 267 10.03 -20.63 4.03
C ILE A 267 9.60 -19.51 3.09
N THR A 268 8.71 -18.65 3.57
CA THR A 268 8.33 -17.42 2.89
C THR A 268 9.56 -16.56 2.54
N PRO A 269 9.64 -16.00 1.32
CA PRO A 269 10.73 -15.15 0.91
C PRO A 269 10.78 -13.83 1.67
N HIS A 270 11.96 -13.23 1.70
CA HIS A 270 12.19 -11.89 2.21
C HIS A 270 11.63 -10.82 1.24
N ASN A 271 11.07 -9.73 1.77
CA ASN A 271 10.60 -8.56 1.00
C ASN A 271 9.55 -8.80 -0.10
N VAL A 272 8.87 -9.96 -0.12
CA VAL A 272 7.72 -10.19 -1.01
C VAL A 272 6.43 -10.03 -0.22
N ALA A 273 5.47 -9.28 -0.75
CA ALA A 273 4.19 -9.11 -0.07
C ALA A 273 3.40 -10.41 0.01
N ARG A 274 2.92 -10.72 1.21
CA ARG A 274 2.36 -12.03 1.55
C ARG A 274 1.17 -12.42 0.67
N MET A 275 0.32 -11.44 0.32
CA MET A 275 -0.82 -11.67 -0.57
C MET A 275 -0.44 -12.01 -2.01
N ASP A 276 0.77 -11.65 -2.42
CA ASP A 276 1.25 -11.75 -3.80
C ASP A 276 2.27 -12.88 -3.98
N ILE A 277 2.54 -13.67 -2.93
CA ILE A 277 3.43 -14.84 -3.03
C ILE A 277 2.81 -15.90 -3.95
N VAL A 278 3.63 -16.42 -4.88
CA VAL A 278 3.35 -17.62 -5.68
C VAL A 278 4.28 -18.77 -5.28
N PRO A 279 3.95 -20.03 -5.66
CA PRO A 279 4.77 -21.20 -5.27
C PRO A 279 6.25 -21.09 -5.64
N GLY A 280 6.57 -20.41 -6.75
CA GLY A 280 7.95 -20.18 -7.19
C GLY A 280 8.73 -19.18 -6.32
N ASP A 281 8.05 -18.32 -5.55
CA ASP A 281 8.72 -17.35 -4.67
C ASP A 281 9.16 -17.98 -3.34
N ILE A 282 8.59 -19.14 -2.96
CA ILE A 282 8.98 -19.84 -1.73
C ILE A 282 10.46 -20.22 -1.82
N VAL A 283 11.21 -20.01 -0.75
CA VAL A 283 12.64 -20.33 -0.72
C VAL A 283 12.89 -21.55 0.17
N GLN A 284 13.94 -22.30 -0.15
CA GLN A 284 14.47 -23.38 0.67
C GLN A 284 15.65 -22.85 1.50
#